data_AF-A0A7J6V2X6-F1
#
_entry.id   AF-A0A7J6V2X6-F1
#
_cell.length_a   1.000
_cell.length_b   1.000
_cell.length_c   1.000
_cell.angle_alpha   90.00
_cell.angle_beta   90.00
_cell.angle_gamma   90.00
#
_symmetry.space_group_name_H-M   'P 1'
#
loop_
_entity.id
_entity.type
_entity.pdbx_description
1 polymer ?
#
loop_
_entity_poly.entity_id
_entity_poly.type
_entity_poly.pdbx_seq_one_letter_code
_entity_poly.pdbx_strand_id
1 'polypeptide(L)'
;MVSRLVIDLPQELDDYIRESINYSLCLPVSTKALESKLQASEEARKQLRDQYFFLHSRLKEKDEAIERARSEASMNAQALRKFVEENQRLAQECSNLLIQCSKWEKEVSLYEHDRSALMEFADEADDRAKEAESRLLEAEDHLRKLSEELEFYKNECEAHMGNESRLTEELHLVRERLSVLENLRMQGCSDSHIDCSQCSSPMTENHGQYPHMLNSSPEALSPVGATLEEHLLDSVMTSMVDKDGVAANAHAFLEANSGVESCQMLLKIWDRLRPSTQNVIALVGKVNTLQNDKEHLRINLTRAEEEVKVLFEENTILEEGNKKLLRLHSRERHHHGSGGKHSNSASAKNNKRKSSPRVCCSIQGMMDFDSPDSSRQPLSPLQHNSPNSRMLKK
;
A
#
# COMPACT_ATOMS: atom_id res chain seq x y z
N MET A 1 -134.85 0.37 -26.68
CA MET A 1 -134.11 1.15 -25.65
C MET A 1 -132.71 0.57 -25.56
N VAL A 2 -131.73 1.19 -26.21
CA VAL A 2 -130.32 0.73 -26.14
C VAL A 2 -129.62 1.60 -25.11
N SER A 3 -129.38 1.02 -23.94
CA SER A 3 -128.60 1.66 -22.87
C SER A 3 -127.16 1.79 -23.34
N ARG A 4 -126.69 3.02 -23.56
CA ARG A 4 -125.28 3.32 -23.77
C ARG A 4 -124.50 2.96 -22.51
N LEU A 5 -123.63 1.98 -22.61
CA LEU A 5 -122.57 1.73 -21.63
C LEU A 5 -121.59 2.91 -21.71
N VAL A 6 -121.73 3.85 -20.77
CA VAL A 6 -120.68 4.84 -20.49
C VAL A 6 -119.57 4.08 -19.80
N ILE A 7 -118.45 3.90 -20.48
CA ILE A 7 -117.24 3.35 -19.87
C ILE A 7 -116.60 4.53 -19.14
N ASP A 8 -116.67 4.54 -17.81
CA ASP A 8 -115.97 5.53 -16.99
C ASP A 8 -114.46 5.27 -17.05
N LEU A 9 -113.79 5.93 -18.01
CA LEU A 9 -112.33 5.98 -18.04
C LEU A 9 -111.83 7.02 -17.02
N PRO A 10 -110.66 6.80 -16.39
CA PRO A 10 -110.00 7.81 -15.59
C PRO A 10 -109.83 9.12 -16.38
N GLN A 11 -110.13 10.25 -15.75
CA GLN A 11 -110.16 11.57 -16.41
C GLN A 11 -108.85 11.89 -17.15
N GLU A 12 -107.70 11.52 -16.60
CA GLU A 12 -106.39 11.67 -17.24
C GLU A 12 -106.26 10.88 -18.55
N LEU A 13 -106.87 9.69 -18.61
CA LEU A 13 -106.84 8.83 -19.79
C LEU A 13 -107.82 9.32 -20.85
N ASP A 14 -109.00 9.79 -20.46
CA ASP A 14 -109.98 10.39 -21.38
C ASP A 14 -109.45 11.70 -21.99
N ASP A 15 -108.82 12.55 -21.18
CA ASP A 15 -108.19 13.78 -21.64
C ASP A 15 -107.00 13.47 -22.58
N TYR A 16 -106.18 12.46 -22.29
CA TYR A 16 -105.09 12.01 -23.17
C TYR A 16 -105.61 11.46 -24.52
N ILE A 17 -106.66 10.64 -24.52
CA ILE A 17 -107.29 10.11 -25.75
C ILE A 17 -107.86 11.25 -26.58
N ARG A 18 -108.55 12.21 -25.95
CA ARG A 18 -109.11 13.39 -26.61
C ARG A 18 -108.02 14.25 -27.25
N GLU A 19 -106.92 14.50 -26.56
CA GLU A 19 -105.79 15.26 -27.10
C GLU A 19 -105.05 14.51 -28.21
N SER A 20 -104.93 13.19 -28.13
CA SER A 20 -104.33 12.36 -29.19
C SER A 20 -105.17 12.35 -30.47
N ILE A 21 -106.49 12.33 -30.36
CA ILE A 21 -107.41 12.45 -31.51
C ILE A 21 -107.30 13.86 -32.12
N ASN A 22 -107.32 14.90 -31.28
CA ASN A 22 -107.20 16.28 -31.74
C ASN A 22 -105.86 16.54 -32.46
N TYR A 23 -104.76 16.01 -31.93
CA TYR A 23 -103.44 16.09 -32.55
C TYR A 23 -103.40 15.36 -33.92
N SER A 24 -104.02 14.18 -34.02
CA SER A 24 -104.08 13.39 -35.27
C SER A 24 -104.94 14.05 -36.36
N LEU A 25 -105.87 14.94 -35.96
CA LEU A 25 -106.72 15.71 -36.85
C LEU A 25 -106.14 17.10 -37.19
N CYS A 26 -104.88 17.38 -36.83
CA CYS A 26 -104.23 18.67 -37.01
C CYS A 26 -104.97 19.85 -36.36
N LEU A 27 -105.77 19.60 -35.31
CA LEU A 27 -106.43 20.67 -34.56
C LEU A 27 -105.41 21.37 -33.63
N PRO A 28 -105.63 22.66 -33.30
CA PRO A 28 -104.74 23.39 -32.41
C PRO A 28 -104.60 22.67 -31.07
N VAL A 29 -103.35 22.43 -30.64
CA VAL A 29 -103.05 21.81 -29.34
C VAL A 29 -103.61 22.70 -28.24
N SER A 30 -104.20 22.09 -27.21
CA SER A 30 -104.72 22.85 -26.07
C SER A 30 -103.58 23.59 -25.37
N THR A 31 -103.87 24.79 -24.86
CA THR A 31 -102.90 25.57 -24.08
C THR A 31 -102.39 24.79 -22.87
N LYS A 32 -103.27 24.04 -22.21
CA LYS A 32 -102.95 23.20 -21.05
C LYS A 32 -101.94 22.08 -21.37
N ALA A 33 -102.02 21.47 -22.55
CA ALA A 33 -101.05 20.47 -23.00
C ALA A 33 -99.69 21.10 -23.33
N LEU A 34 -99.67 22.30 -23.93
CA LEU A 34 -98.44 23.03 -24.20
C LEU A 34 -97.74 23.47 -22.90
N GLU A 35 -98.49 24.00 -21.93
CA GLU A 35 -97.98 24.39 -20.62
C GLU A 35 -97.40 23.19 -19.85
N SER A 36 -98.13 22.06 -19.83
CA SER A 36 -97.63 20.83 -19.20
C SER A 36 -96.33 20.33 -19.85
N LYS A 37 -96.23 20.37 -21.18
CA LYS A 37 -95.00 19.98 -21.90
C LYS A 37 -93.86 20.97 -21.68
N LEU A 38 -94.15 22.27 -21.61
CA LEU A 38 -93.15 23.29 -21.29
C LEU A 38 -92.58 23.07 -19.89
N GLN A 39 -93.45 22.88 -18.88
CA GLN A 39 -93.02 22.61 -17.51
C GLN A 39 -92.18 21.33 -17.42
N ALA A 40 -92.64 20.23 -18.03
CA ALA A 40 -91.89 18.97 -18.06
C ALA A 40 -90.51 19.13 -18.73
N SER A 41 -90.42 19.91 -19.82
CA SER A 41 -89.17 20.24 -20.50
C SER A 41 -88.25 21.09 -19.62
N GLU A 42 -88.79 22.07 -18.91
CA GLU A 42 -88.04 22.94 -18.00
C GLU A 42 -87.49 22.18 -16.80
N GLU A 43 -88.28 21.27 -16.21
CA GLU A 43 -87.84 20.37 -15.14
C GLU A 43 -86.75 19.41 -15.63
N ALA A 44 -86.94 18.79 -16.80
CA ALA A 44 -85.91 17.92 -17.40
C ALA A 44 -84.61 18.69 -17.68
N ARG A 45 -84.71 19.93 -18.18
CA ARG A 45 -83.54 20.81 -18.42
C ARG A 45 -82.84 21.19 -17.12
N LYS A 46 -83.59 21.44 -16.04
CA LYS A 46 -83.02 21.71 -14.72
C LYS A 46 -82.29 20.48 -14.17
N GLN A 47 -82.93 19.31 -14.21
CA GLN A 47 -82.32 18.05 -13.78
C GLN A 47 -81.03 17.74 -14.56
N LEU A 48 -81.04 17.94 -15.89
CA LEU A 48 -79.85 17.73 -16.72
C LEU A 48 -78.72 18.70 -16.35
N ARG A 49 -79.05 19.97 -16.08
CA ARG A 49 -78.07 20.97 -15.63
C ARG A 49 -77.46 20.60 -14.29
N ASP A 50 -78.27 20.14 -13.34
CA ASP A 50 -77.79 19.71 -12.02
C ASP A 50 -76.89 18.46 -12.14
N GLN A 51 -77.27 17.50 -12.98
CA GLN A 51 -76.43 16.33 -13.30
C GLN A 51 -75.10 16.74 -13.96
N TYR A 52 -75.14 17.70 -14.89
CA TYR A 52 -73.93 18.21 -15.52
C TYR A 52 -72.98 18.83 -14.49
N PHE A 53 -73.48 19.69 -13.60
CA PHE A 53 -72.64 20.29 -12.55
C PHE A 53 -72.08 19.25 -11.58
N PHE A 54 -72.88 18.26 -11.20
CA PHE A 54 -72.44 17.16 -10.36
C PHE A 54 -71.31 16.35 -11.03
N LEU A 55 -71.51 15.94 -12.29
CA LEU A 55 -70.51 15.17 -13.04
C LEU A 55 -69.24 15.99 -13.29
N HIS A 56 -69.37 17.28 -13.60
CA HIS A 56 -68.23 18.16 -13.79
C HIS A 56 -67.40 18.31 -12.50
N SER A 57 -68.06 18.50 -11.36
CA SER A 57 -67.38 18.57 -10.06
C SER A 57 -66.66 17.25 -9.74
N ARG A 58 -67.30 16.12 -10.01
CA ARG A 58 -66.71 14.79 -9.81
C ARG A 58 -65.54 14.52 -10.75
N LEU A 59 -65.60 14.99 -12.00
CA LEU A 59 -64.49 14.88 -12.94
C LEU A 59 -63.28 15.67 -12.44
N LYS A 60 -63.50 16.93 -12.02
CA LYS A 60 -62.44 17.78 -11.46
C LYS A 60 -61.77 17.15 -10.23
N GLU A 61 -62.56 16.58 -9.32
CA GLU A 61 -62.02 15.87 -8.15
C GLU A 61 -61.13 14.68 -8.56
N LYS A 62 -61.54 13.94 -9.60
CA LYS A 62 -60.76 12.82 -10.15
C LYS A 62 -59.46 13.30 -10.81
N ASP A 63 -59.51 14.41 -11.56
CA ASP A 63 -58.31 15.00 -12.16
C ASP A 63 -57.31 15.44 -11.08
N GLU A 64 -57.78 16.11 -10.02
CA GLU A 64 -56.93 16.48 -8.88
C GLU A 64 -56.33 15.26 -8.16
N ALA A 65 -57.09 14.16 -8.06
CA ALA A 65 -56.59 12.91 -7.51
C ALA A 65 -55.51 12.26 -8.38
N ILE A 66 -55.67 12.31 -9.71
CA ILE A 66 -54.68 11.82 -10.66
C ILE A 66 -53.39 12.64 -10.57
N GLU A 67 -53.49 13.97 -10.50
CA GLU A 67 -52.30 14.83 -10.38
C GLU A 67 -51.55 14.61 -9.07
N ARG A 68 -52.28 14.43 -7.95
CA ARG A 68 -51.66 14.02 -6.67
C ARG A 68 -50.93 12.69 -6.80
N ALA A 69 -51.57 11.66 -7.37
CA ALA A 69 -50.95 10.35 -7.55
C ALA A 69 -49.72 10.41 -8.48
N ARG A 70 -49.75 11.23 -9.53
CA ARG A 70 -48.60 11.45 -10.42
C ARG A 70 -47.44 12.11 -9.68
N SER A 71 -47.72 13.13 -8.88
CA SER A 71 -46.68 13.81 -8.09
C SER A 71 -46.03 12.87 -7.07
N GLU A 72 -46.83 12.04 -6.38
CA GLU A 72 -46.36 11.03 -5.44
C GLU A 72 -45.51 9.95 -6.13
N ALA A 73 -45.99 9.42 -7.26
CA ALA A 73 -45.26 8.43 -8.05
C ALA A 73 -43.91 8.98 -8.55
N SER A 74 -43.86 10.25 -8.95
CA SER A 74 -42.62 10.92 -9.37
C SER A 74 -41.59 11.02 -8.24
N MET A 75 -42.03 11.46 -7.05
CA MET A 75 -41.18 11.54 -5.86
C MET A 75 -40.67 10.17 -5.44
N ASN A 76 -41.55 9.16 -5.42
CA ASN A 76 -41.19 7.77 -5.11
C ASN A 76 -40.18 7.20 -6.12
N ALA A 77 -40.36 7.47 -7.42
CA ALA A 77 -39.42 7.05 -8.45
C ALA A 77 -38.05 7.71 -8.27
N GLN A 78 -37.99 8.98 -7.86
CA GLN A 78 -36.74 9.67 -7.55
C GLN A 78 -36.04 9.07 -6.32
N ALA A 79 -36.80 8.78 -5.26
CA ALA A 79 -36.25 8.13 -4.06
C ALA A 79 -35.67 6.74 -4.37
N LEU A 80 -36.38 5.95 -5.19
CA LEU A 80 -35.90 4.65 -5.65
C LEU A 80 -34.62 4.77 -6.49
N ARG A 81 -34.54 5.74 -7.40
CA ARG A 81 -33.31 5.99 -8.18
C ARG A 81 -32.11 6.26 -7.26
N LYS A 82 -32.24 7.17 -6.30
CA LYS A 82 -31.18 7.46 -5.32
C LYS A 82 -30.77 6.24 -4.52
N PHE A 83 -31.73 5.41 -4.11
CA PHE A 83 -31.45 4.17 -3.39
C PHE A 83 -30.68 3.17 -4.25
N VAL A 84 -31.02 3.05 -5.54
CA VAL A 84 -30.31 2.17 -6.48
C VAL A 84 -28.88 2.67 -6.72
N GLU A 85 -28.71 3.97 -6.93
CA GLU A 85 -27.38 4.60 -7.09
C GLU A 85 -26.48 4.35 -5.87
N GLU A 86 -27.02 4.54 -4.66
CA GLU A 86 -26.27 4.30 -3.43
C GLU A 86 -25.92 2.82 -3.23
N ASN A 87 -26.83 1.90 -3.54
CA ASN A 87 -26.53 0.47 -3.49
C ASN A 87 -25.44 0.07 -4.50
N GLN A 88 -25.45 0.66 -5.70
CA GLN A 88 -24.39 0.45 -6.68
C GLN A 88 -23.05 0.98 -6.19
N ARG A 89 -23.04 2.18 -5.58
CA ARG A 89 -21.85 2.76 -4.96
C ARG A 89 -21.28 1.84 -3.87
N LEU A 90 -22.13 1.37 -2.95
CA LEU A 90 -21.75 0.44 -1.88
C LEU A 90 -21.24 -0.89 -2.43
N ALA A 91 -21.86 -1.43 -3.48
CA ALA A 91 -21.39 -2.66 -4.13
C ALA A 91 -19.98 -2.48 -4.72
N GLN A 92 -19.70 -1.34 -5.34
CA GLN A 92 -18.37 -1.02 -5.85
C GLN A 92 -17.34 -0.90 -4.72
N GLU A 93 -17.71 -0.24 -3.62
CA GLU A 93 -16.85 -0.11 -2.43
C GLU A 93 -16.53 -1.48 -1.82
N CYS A 94 -17.54 -2.36 -1.69
CA CYS A 94 -17.34 -3.75 -1.28
C CYS A 94 -16.39 -4.50 -2.22
N SER A 95 -16.52 -4.31 -3.54
CA SER A 95 -15.60 -4.93 -4.52
C SER A 95 -14.17 -4.43 -4.35
N ASN A 96 -13.98 -3.12 -4.15
CA ASN A 96 -12.66 -2.52 -3.92
C ASN A 96 -12.02 -3.03 -2.63
N LEU A 97 -12.79 -3.11 -1.54
CA LEU A 97 -12.33 -3.65 -0.27
C LEU A 97 -11.94 -5.13 -0.39
N LEU A 98 -12.70 -5.93 -1.15
CA LEU A 98 -12.34 -7.33 -1.41
C LEU A 98 -11.01 -7.46 -2.17
N ILE A 99 -10.78 -6.60 -3.17
CA ILE A 99 -9.49 -6.55 -3.88
C ILE A 99 -8.36 -6.22 -2.91
N GLN A 100 -8.54 -5.24 -2.04
CA GLN A 100 -7.55 -4.88 -1.02
C GLN A 100 -7.29 -6.02 -0.03
N CYS A 101 -8.33 -6.67 0.48
CA CYS A 101 -8.19 -7.85 1.34
C CYS A 101 -7.35 -8.94 0.66
N SER A 102 -7.63 -9.24 -0.61
CA SER A 102 -6.83 -10.23 -1.36
C SER A 102 -5.37 -9.81 -1.53
N LYS A 103 -5.08 -8.51 -1.71
CA LYS A 103 -3.70 -8.00 -1.75
C LYS A 103 -3.01 -8.22 -0.39
N TRP A 104 -3.67 -7.88 0.72
CA TRP A 104 -3.12 -8.05 2.06
C TRP A 104 -2.93 -9.53 2.45
N GLU A 105 -3.84 -10.41 2.06
CA GLU A 105 -3.71 -11.86 2.28
C GLU A 105 -2.46 -12.41 1.58
N LYS A 106 -2.19 -11.98 0.34
CA LYS A 106 -0.95 -12.34 -0.37
C LYS A 106 0.27 -11.81 0.35
N GLU A 107 0.20 -10.58 0.86
CA GLU A 107 1.32 -9.95 1.55
C GLU A 107 1.66 -10.65 2.88
N VAL A 108 0.64 -11.03 3.65
CA VAL A 108 0.80 -11.84 4.86
C VAL A 108 1.43 -13.18 4.53
N SER A 109 0.98 -13.85 3.47
CA SER A 109 1.56 -15.12 3.01
C SER A 109 3.05 -14.97 2.64
N LEU A 110 3.43 -13.87 1.98
CA LEU A 110 4.84 -13.57 1.68
C LEU A 110 5.65 -13.36 2.96
N TYR A 111 5.15 -12.61 3.93
CA TYR A 111 5.83 -12.44 5.22
C TYR A 111 5.99 -13.77 5.98
N GLU A 112 4.98 -14.63 5.96
CA GLU A 112 5.08 -15.96 6.58
C GLU A 112 6.13 -16.83 5.90
N HIS A 113 6.20 -16.77 4.57
CA HIS A 113 7.22 -17.47 3.79
C HIS A 113 8.62 -16.97 4.11
N ASP A 114 8.85 -15.66 4.05
CA ASP A 114 10.15 -15.04 4.36
C ASP A 114 10.59 -15.36 5.81
N ARG A 115 9.67 -15.32 6.77
CA ARG A 115 9.95 -15.69 8.17
C ARG A 115 10.38 -17.15 8.30
N SER A 116 9.74 -18.05 7.54
CA SER A 116 10.05 -19.48 7.56
C SER A 116 11.42 -19.73 6.93
N ALA A 117 11.73 -19.09 5.80
CA ALA A 117 13.03 -19.17 5.14
C ALA A 117 14.17 -18.65 6.04
N LEU A 118 13.95 -17.57 6.79
CA LEU A 118 14.93 -17.07 7.75
C LEU A 118 15.16 -18.02 8.92
N MET A 119 14.12 -18.75 9.35
CA MET A 119 14.23 -19.76 10.40
C MET A 119 15.06 -20.95 9.92
N GLU A 120 14.77 -21.47 8.73
CA GLU A 120 15.55 -22.54 8.09
C GLU A 120 17.02 -22.14 7.92
N PHE A 121 17.28 -20.90 7.49
CA PHE A 121 18.65 -20.40 7.36
C PHE A 121 19.39 -20.33 8.71
N ALA A 122 18.70 -19.95 9.78
CA ALA A 122 19.27 -19.92 11.12
C ALA A 122 19.63 -21.33 11.60
N ASP A 123 18.75 -22.31 11.38
CA ASP A 123 19.00 -23.71 11.71
C ASP A 123 20.20 -24.25 10.92
N GLU A 124 20.29 -23.99 9.61
CA GLU A 124 21.46 -24.38 8.80
C GLU A 124 22.77 -23.71 9.26
N ALA A 125 22.70 -22.45 9.69
CA ALA A 125 23.87 -21.73 10.17
C ALA A 125 24.38 -22.31 11.49
N ASP A 126 23.47 -22.69 12.39
CA ASP A 126 23.78 -23.37 13.64
C ASP A 126 24.40 -24.75 13.41
N ASP A 127 23.85 -25.53 12.46
CA ASP A 127 24.42 -26.82 12.07
C ASP A 127 25.84 -26.68 11.49
N ARG A 128 26.07 -25.67 10.63
CA ARG A 128 27.42 -25.37 10.11
C ARG A 128 28.39 -24.95 11.22
N ALA A 129 27.93 -24.20 12.22
CA ALA A 129 28.76 -23.80 13.35
C ALA A 129 29.16 -25.02 14.19
N LYS A 130 28.20 -25.90 14.52
CA LYS A 130 28.45 -27.16 15.24
C LYS A 130 29.42 -28.08 14.50
N GLU A 131 29.32 -28.16 13.18
CA GLU A 131 30.26 -28.95 12.36
C GLU A 131 31.68 -28.35 12.42
N ALA A 132 31.81 -27.02 12.33
CA ALA A 132 33.10 -26.33 12.44
C ALA A 132 33.75 -26.51 13.82
N GLU A 133 32.96 -26.42 14.90
CA GLU A 133 33.41 -26.69 16.26
C GLU A 133 33.92 -28.13 16.41
N SER A 134 33.17 -29.11 15.86
CA SER A 134 33.57 -30.52 15.89
C SER A 134 34.93 -30.74 15.18
N ARG A 135 35.11 -30.13 14.00
CA ARG A 135 36.39 -30.19 13.27
C ARG A 135 37.55 -29.51 14.01
N LEU A 136 37.28 -28.41 14.70
CA LEU A 136 38.29 -27.73 15.52
C LEU A 136 38.73 -28.60 16.70
N LEU A 137 37.78 -29.23 17.41
CA LEU A 137 38.09 -30.16 18.49
C LEU A 137 38.94 -31.35 18.01
N GLU A 138 38.60 -31.92 16.84
CA GLU A 138 39.42 -32.97 16.22
C GLU A 138 40.83 -32.48 15.88
N ALA A 139 40.97 -31.27 15.33
CA ALA A 139 42.27 -30.69 15.02
C ALA A 139 43.10 -30.39 16.29
N GLU A 140 42.48 -29.88 17.34
CA GLU A 140 43.11 -29.65 18.65
C GLU A 140 43.61 -30.96 19.27
N ASP A 141 42.83 -32.05 19.16
CA ASP A 141 43.24 -33.37 19.63
C ASP A 141 44.46 -33.89 18.86
N HIS A 142 44.49 -33.71 17.53
CA HIS A 142 45.66 -34.06 16.72
C HIS A 142 46.90 -33.22 17.09
N LEU A 143 46.74 -31.91 17.29
CA LEU A 143 47.84 -31.03 17.70
C LEU A 143 48.39 -31.40 19.08
N ARG A 144 47.51 -31.77 20.02
CA ARG A 144 47.92 -32.26 21.34
C ARG A 144 48.80 -33.51 21.21
N LYS A 145 48.35 -34.51 20.44
CA LYS A 145 49.12 -35.75 20.21
C LYS A 145 50.49 -35.46 19.58
N LEU A 146 50.54 -34.63 18.54
CA LEU A 146 51.80 -34.25 17.89
C LEU A 146 52.73 -33.48 18.84
N SER A 147 52.18 -32.65 19.72
CA SER A 147 52.97 -31.93 20.73
C SER A 147 53.57 -32.88 21.76
N GLU A 148 52.80 -33.87 22.22
CA GLU A 148 53.29 -34.93 23.12
C GLU A 148 54.40 -35.76 22.46
N GLU A 149 54.24 -36.15 21.19
CA GLU A 149 55.28 -36.84 20.41
C GLU A 149 56.55 -35.99 20.24
N LEU A 150 56.40 -34.68 19.98
CA LEU A 150 57.53 -33.78 19.81
C LEU A 150 58.30 -33.58 21.12
N GLU A 151 57.61 -33.42 22.25
CA GLU A 151 58.24 -33.38 23.57
C GLU A 151 58.92 -34.71 23.91
N PHE A 152 58.34 -35.85 23.53
CA PHE A 152 59.00 -37.15 23.67
C PHE A 152 60.36 -37.18 22.94
N TYR A 153 60.39 -36.84 21.64
CA TYR A 153 61.64 -36.85 20.86
C TYR A 153 62.66 -35.83 21.33
N LYS A 154 62.20 -34.64 21.75
CA LYS A 154 63.07 -33.61 22.34
C LYS A 154 63.79 -34.13 23.58
N ASN A 155 63.06 -34.77 24.51
CA ASN A 155 63.65 -35.36 25.71
C ASN A 155 64.65 -36.48 25.38
N GLU A 156 64.37 -37.29 24.36
CA GLU A 156 65.29 -38.33 23.88
C GLU A 156 66.60 -37.74 23.32
N CYS A 157 66.50 -36.68 22.51
CA CYS A 157 67.67 -35.95 22.02
C CYS A 157 68.48 -35.31 23.15
N GLU A 158 67.82 -34.68 24.12
CA GLU A 158 68.49 -34.07 25.29
C GLU A 158 69.23 -35.13 26.12
N ALA A 159 68.64 -36.31 26.33
CA ALA A 159 69.31 -37.42 27.02
C ALA A 159 70.53 -37.94 26.25
N HIS A 160 70.43 -38.07 24.92
CA HIS A 160 71.56 -38.45 24.07
C HIS A 160 72.70 -37.41 24.16
N MET A 161 72.38 -36.12 24.03
CA MET A 161 73.34 -35.03 24.15
C MET A 161 74.02 -34.98 25.54
N GLY A 162 73.28 -35.27 26.61
CA GLY A 162 73.83 -35.40 27.96
C GLY A 162 74.81 -36.57 28.11
N ASN A 163 74.50 -37.72 27.49
CA ASN A 163 75.39 -38.88 27.47
C ASN A 163 76.65 -38.64 26.63
N GLU A 164 76.52 -37.98 25.47
CA GLU A 164 77.65 -37.59 24.62
C GLU A 164 78.57 -36.61 25.36
N SER A 165 78.00 -35.61 26.05
CA SER A 165 78.75 -34.67 26.88
C SER A 165 79.56 -35.40 27.97
N ARG A 166 78.95 -36.37 28.68
CA ARG A 166 79.66 -37.21 29.66
C ARG A 166 80.79 -38.03 29.05
N LEU A 167 80.55 -38.65 27.88
CA LEU A 167 81.59 -39.39 27.15
C LEU A 167 82.74 -38.48 26.74
N THR A 168 82.46 -37.23 26.33
CA THR A 168 83.50 -36.26 25.96
C THR A 168 84.33 -35.81 27.17
N GLU A 169 83.70 -35.61 28.34
CA GLU A 169 84.38 -35.34 29.60
C GLU A 169 85.27 -36.53 30.03
N GLU A 170 84.75 -37.75 29.97
CA GLU A 170 85.52 -38.97 30.28
C GLU A 170 86.70 -39.14 29.32
N LEU A 171 86.51 -38.93 28.02
CA LEU A 171 87.58 -38.94 27.02
C LEU A 171 88.64 -37.88 27.30
N HIS A 172 88.24 -36.67 27.69
CA HIS A 172 89.17 -35.62 28.09
C HIS A 172 90.00 -36.06 29.30
N LEU A 173 89.37 -36.64 30.32
CA LEU A 173 90.03 -37.13 31.53
C LEU A 173 91.03 -38.27 31.22
N VAL A 174 90.66 -39.18 30.31
CA VAL A 174 91.53 -40.24 29.82
C VAL A 174 92.71 -39.67 29.02
N ARG A 175 92.46 -38.67 28.16
CA ARG A 175 93.52 -38.00 27.38
C ARG A 175 94.50 -37.27 28.28
N GLU A 176 94.03 -36.61 29.33
CA GLU A 176 94.87 -35.96 30.33
C GLU A 176 95.75 -36.97 31.09
N ARG A 177 95.17 -38.09 31.51
CA ARG A 177 95.94 -39.21 32.10
C ARG A 177 96.99 -39.79 31.15
N LEU A 178 96.64 -39.97 29.88
CA LEU A 178 97.60 -40.41 28.85
C LEU A 178 98.73 -39.39 28.68
N SER A 179 98.42 -38.09 28.66
CA SER A 179 99.43 -37.03 28.58
C SER A 179 100.38 -37.04 29.79
N VAL A 180 99.88 -37.28 31.01
CA VAL A 180 100.73 -37.45 32.20
C VAL A 180 101.63 -38.69 32.07
N LEU A 181 101.11 -39.82 31.60
CA LEU A 181 101.88 -41.04 31.37
C LEU A 181 102.91 -40.88 30.25
N GLU A 182 102.58 -40.13 29.20
CA GLU A 182 103.46 -39.83 28.08
C GLU A 182 104.57 -38.85 28.49
N ASN A 183 104.28 -37.86 29.34
CA ASN A 183 105.28 -37.00 29.95
C ASN A 183 106.23 -37.79 30.87
N LEU A 184 105.73 -38.80 31.59
CA LEU A 184 106.57 -39.73 32.36
C LEU A 184 107.41 -40.66 31.46
N ARG A 185 106.91 -41.02 30.27
CA ARG A 185 107.66 -41.78 29.25
C ARG A 185 108.74 -40.93 28.57
N MET A 186 108.47 -39.65 28.32
CA MET A 186 109.36 -38.73 27.62
C MET A 186 110.44 -38.09 28.51
N GLN A 187 110.47 -38.41 29.81
CA GLN A 187 111.58 -38.06 30.70
C GLN A 187 112.77 -39.03 30.55
N GLY A 188 113.13 -39.32 29.31
CA GLY A 188 114.18 -40.26 28.94
C GLY A 188 114.41 -40.29 27.44
N CYS A 189 114.60 -39.13 26.80
CA CYS A 189 115.41 -38.96 25.58
C CYS A 189 115.38 -37.49 25.13
N SER A 190 116.56 -36.85 25.13
CA SER A 190 116.83 -35.55 24.54
C SER A 190 117.19 -35.67 23.06
N ASP A 191 116.95 -34.56 22.36
CA ASP A 191 117.58 -34.07 21.12
C ASP A 191 116.94 -34.29 19.73
N SER A 192 116.80 -33.12 19.09
CA SER A 192 117.04 -32.75 17.69
C SER A 192 115.89 -32.66 16.67
N HIS A 193 115.57 -31.39 16.35
CA HIS A 193 115.50 -30.72 15.02
C HIS A 193 115.06 -31.50 13.75
N ILE A 194 114.18 -30.89 12.94
CA ILE A 194 114.37 -30.51 11.50
C ILE A 194 113.03 -29.98 10.88
N ASP A 195 113.16 -28.92 10.06
CA ASP A 195 112.13 -28.25 9.24
C ASP A 195 111.48 -29.12 8.15
N CYS A 196 110.27 -28.77 7.67
CA CYS A 196 109.94 -28.70 6.22
C CYS A 196 108.50 -28.17 5.94
N SER A 197 108.37 -27.59 4.75
CA SER A 197 107.36 -26.71 4.16
C SER A 197 106.29 -27.37 3.25
N GLN A 198 105.20 -26.63 2.96
CA GLN A 198 104.51 -26.39 1.65
C GLN A 198 102.99 -26.69 1.49
N CYS A 199 102.26 -25.63 1.03
CA CYS A 199 101.17 -25.52 0.01
C CYS A 199 99.76 -26.13 0.31
N SER A 200 98.59 -25.53 0.02
CA SER A 200 98.14 -24.77 -1.18
C SER A 200 96.83 -23.94 -0.95
N SER A 201 96.66 -22.85 -1.73
CA SER A 201 95.49 -21.95 -1.94
C SER A 201 94.39 -22.59 -2.86
N PRO A 202 93.30 -21.94 -3.41
CA PRO A 202 93.00 -20.49 -3.57
C PRO A 202 91.51 -19.97 -3.54
N MET A 203 91.41 -18.62 -3.46
CA MET A 203 90.53 -17.63 -4.14
C MET A 203 89.02 -17.88 -4.40
N THR A 204 88.17 -16.89 -4.08
CA THR A 204 87.47 -16.03 -5.08
C THR A 204 86.68 -14.86 -4.44
N GLU A 205 86.86 -13.68 -5.05
CA GLU A 205 86.08 -12.45 -4.89
C GLU A 205 84.81 -12.48 -5.75
N ASN A 206 83.72 -11.80 -5.36
CA ASN A 206 82.98 -10.92 -6.27
C ASN A 206 82.02 -9.93 -5.59
N HIS A 207 81.76 -8.83 -6.30
CA HIS A 207 81.24 -7.53 -5.86
C HIS A 207 79.85 -7.20 -6.46
N GLY A 208 79.14 -6.23 -5.84
CA GLY A 208 78.14 -5.33 -6.46
C GLY A 208 76.66 -5.76 -6.34
N GLN A 209 75.62 -4.89 -6.30
CA GLN A 209 75.46 -3.42 -6.24
C GLN A 209 73.93 -3.14 -6.05
N TYR A 210 73.54 -2.05 -5.37
CA TYR A 210 72.16 -1.47 -5.31
C TYR A 210 72.11 -0.17 -6.16
N PRO A 211 71.04 0.67 -6.16
CA PRO A 211 69.67 0.56 -6.72
C PRO A 211 69.33 1.76 -7.66
N HIS A 212 68.16 1.84 -8.32
CA HIS A 212 67.62 3.13 -8.82
C HIS A 212 66.09 3.22 -8.87
N MET A 213 65.60 4.43 -8.57
CA MET A 213 64.21 4.90 -8.45
C MET A 213 63.91 5.99 -9.49
N LEU A 214 62.63 6.09 -9.88
CA LEU A 214 61.82 7.26 -10.31
C LEU A 214 62.27 8.15 -11.48
N ASN A 215 61.35 8.40 -12.43
CA ASN A 215 60.84 9.76 -12.67
C ASN A 215 59.60 9.84 -13.58
N SER A 216 58.67 10.70 -13.18
CA SER A 216 57.50 11.19 -13.93
C SER A 216 57.76 12.64 -14.37
N SER A 217 57.12 13.12 -15.45
CA SER A 217 56.85 14.56 -15.62
C SER A 217 55.70 14.83 -16.61
N PRO A 218 54.98 15.97 -16.48
CA PRO A 218 53.60 16.14 -16.95
C PRO A 218 53.39 17.21 -18.05
N GLU A 219 52.12 17.32 -18.40
CA GLU A 219 51.38 18.12 -19.40
C GLU A 219 51.66 19.63 -19.49
N ALA A 220 51.29 20.21 -20.65
CA ALA A 220 51.15 21.65 -20.90
C ALA A 220 49.70 22.02 -21.31
N LEU A 221 49.26 23.21 -20.88
CA LEU A 221 47.89 23.76 -20.80
C LEU A 221 47.47 24.71 -21.95
N SER A 222 46.14 24.87 -22.10
CA SER A 222 45.33 26.10 -22.43
C SER A 222 44.52 26.07 -23.76
N PRO A 223 43.22 26.48 -23.77
CA PRO A 223 42.72 27.86 -23.56
C PRO A 223 41.64 27.99 -22.45
N VAL A 224 41.89 28.84 -21.43
CA VAL A 224 41.19 28.86 -20.12
C VAL A 224 40.04 29.90 -19.99
N GLY A 225 39.75 30.72 -20.99
CA GLY A 225 38.75 31.82 -20.85
C GLY A 225 37.29 31.37 -20.95
N ALA A 226 36.84 30.98 -22.15
CA ALA A 226 35.47 30.50 -22.39
C ALA A 226 35.20 29.13 -21.76
N THR A 227 36.26 28.34 -21.55
CA THR A 227 36.19 27.03 -20.91
C THR A 227 35.96 27.13 -19.41
N LEU A 228 36.45 28.18 -18.74
CA LEU A 228 36.27 28.32 -17.29
C LEU A 228 34.82 28.65 -16.93
N GLU A 229 34.18 29.58 -17.64
CA GLU A 229 32.76 29.90 -17.43
C GLU A 229 31.88 28.67 -17.71
N GLU A 230 32.11 27.99 -18.84
CA GLU A 230 31.40 26.76 -19.21
C GLU A 230 31.60 25.65 -18.18
N HIS A 231 32.83 25.45 -17.68
CA HIS A 231 33.14 24.46 -16.64
C HIS A 231 32.51 24.81 -15.29
N LEU A 232 32.48 26.08 -14.91
CA LEU A 232 31.81 26.54 -13.69
C LEU A 232 30.30 26.32 -13.80
N LEU A 233 29.70 26.60 -14.96
CA LEU A 233 28.28 26.35 -15.21
C LEU A 233 27.95 24.85 -15.15
N ASP A 234 28.73 24.00 -15.82
CA ASP A 234 28.54 22.54 -15.77
C ASP A 234 28.72 22.00 -14.35
N SER A 235 29.65 22.54 -13.57
CA SER A 235 29.88 22.16 -12.18
C SER A 235 28.68 22.52 -11.28
N VAL A 236 28.13 23.74 -11.43
CA VAL A 236 26.93 24.17 -10.69
C VAL A 236 25.71 23.34 -11.08
N MET A 237 25.49 23.12 -12.38
CA MET A 237 24.33 22.35 -12.85
C MET A 237 24.40 20.88 -12.39
N THR A 238 25.59 20.29 -12.37
CA THR A 238 25.81 18.93 -11.85
C THR A 238 25.56 18.84 -10.34
N SER A 239 25.79 19.91 -9.59
CA SER A 239 25.49 19.96 -8.15
C SER A 239 24.00 20.13 -7.84
N MET A 240 23.22 20.71 -8.77
CA MET A 240 21.81 21.06 -8.53
C MET A 240 20.80 20.03 -9.03
N VAL A 241 21.21 19.12 -9.93
CA VAL A 241 20.30 18.17 -10.57
C VAL A 241 20.73 16.72 -10.32
N ASP A 242 19.80 15.90 -9.83
CA ASP A 242 20.02 14.47 -9.60
C ASP A 242 20.34 13.76 -10.92
N LYS A 243 21.53 13.15 -11.00
CA LYS A 243 22.08 12.56 -12.23
C LYS A 243 21.14 11.54 -12.87
N ASP A 244 20.38 10.79 -12.08
CA ASP A 244 19.55 9.68 -12.55
C ASP A 244 18.23 10.13 -13.17
N GLY A 245 17.82 11.39 -12.99
CA GLY A 245 16.52 11.92 -13.45
C GLY A 245 16.60 12.98 -14.55
N VAL A 246 17.79 13.49 -14.91
CA VAL A 246 17.97 14.58 -15.87
C VAL A 246 17.37 14.22 -17.24
N ALA A 247 17.80 13.10 -17.80
CA ALA A 247 17.42 12.71 -19.16
C ALA A 247 15.92 12.41 -19.24
N ALA A 248 15.37 11.68 -18.25
CA ALA A 248 13.95 11.32 -18.22
C ALA A 248 13.05 12.57 -18.13
N ASN A 249 13.36 13.50 -17.23
CA ASN A 249 12.56 14.73 -17.03
C ASN A 249 12.63 15.65 -18.25
N ALA A 250 13.81 15.78 -18.87
CA ALA A 250 13.98 16.60 -20.07
C ALA A 250 13.26 16.00 -21.28
N HIS A 251 13.41 14.69 -21.52
CA HIS A 251 12.72 14.00 -22.62
C HIS A 251 11.21 14.04 -22.45
N ALA A 252 10.70 13.71 -21.28
CA ALA A 252 9.26 13.77 -21.00
C ALA A 252 8.68 15.18 -21.24
N PHE A 253 9.42 16.23 -20.83
CA PHE A 253 9.01 17.61 -21.09
C PHE A 253 8.98 17.94 -22.58
N LEU A 254 10.03 17.59 -23.32
CA LEU A 254 10.11 17.89 -24.75
C LEU A 254 9.10 17.08 -25.58
N GLU A 255 8.86 15.82 -25.22
CA GLU A 255 7.85 14.96 -25.86
C GLU A 255 6.44 15.49 -25.64
N ALA A 256 6.10 15.86 -24.40
CA ALA A 256 4.82 16.48 -24.06
C ALA A 256 4.59 17.81 -24.82
N ASN A 257 5.68 18.49 -25.20
CA ASN A 257 5.65 19.75 -25.96
C ASN A 257 6.09 19.59 -27.43
N SER A 258 6.05 18.37 -27.99
CA SER A 258 6.52 18.08 -29.36
C SER A 258 5.74 18.80 -30.46
N GLY A 259 4.55 19.35 -30.15
CA GLY A 259 3.81 20.25 -31.04
C GLY A 259 4.46 21.62 -31.23
N VAL A 260 5.43 22.00 -30.38
CA VAL A 260 6.23 23.21 -30.51
C VAL A 260 7.48 22.88 -31.33
N GLU A 261 7.65 23.54 -32.48
CA GLU A 261 8.75 23.29 -33.43
C GLU A 261 10.13 23.32 -32.75
N SER A 262 10.34 24.25 -31.81
CA SER A 262 11.60 24.34 -31.05
C SER A 262 11.84 23.12 -30.15
N CYS A 263 10.82 22.58 -29.49
CA CYS A 263 10.96 21.37 -28.66
C CYS A 263 11.23 20.13 -29.51
N GLN A 264 10.59 20.03 -30.67
CA GLN A 264 10.84 18.97 -31.64
C GLN A 264 12.26 19.03 -32.21
N MET A 265 12.77 20.22 -32.51
CA MET A 265 14.14 20.41 -32.99
C MET A 265 15.16 20.05 -31.88
N LEU A 266 14.90 20.44 -30.63
CA LEU A 266 15.74 20.10 -29.49
C LEU A 266 15.81 18.58 -29.24
N LEU A 267 14.71 17.85 -29.40
CA LEU A 267 14.71 16.37 -29.35
C LEU A 267 15.62 15.76 -30.42
N LYS A 268 15.57 16.26 -31.66
CA LYS A 268 16.38 15.72 -32.78
C LYS A 268 17.88 15.92 -32.58
N ILE A 269 18.29 16.95 -31.84
CA ILE A 269 19.71 17.24 -31.57
C ILE A 269 20.13 16.88 -30.14
N TRP A 270 19.30 16.15 -29.40
CA TRP A 270 19.48 15.90 -27.96
C TRP A 270 20.88 15.38 -27.59
N ASP A 271 21.37 14.35 -28.27
CA ASP A 271 22.69 13.74 -28.01
C ASP A 271 23.87 14.66 -28.36
N ARG A 272 23.59 15.75 -29.07
CA ARG A 272 24.56 16.77 -29.46
C ARG A 272 24.47 18.02 -28.59
N LEU A 273 23.49 18.10 -27.69
CA LEU A 273 23.37 19.19 -26.73
C LEU A 273 24.43 19.06 -25.64
N ARG A 274 24.86 20.21 -25.11
CA ARG A 274 25.76 20.24 -23.96
C ARG A 274 25.04 19.73 -22.70
N PRO A 275 25.74 19.10 -21.75
CA PRO A 275 25.14 18.64 -20.49
C PRO A 275 24.44 19.75 -19.70
N SER A 276 24.99 20.95 -19.61
CA SER A 276 24.32 22.11 -19.01
C SER A 276 22.99 22.45 -19.69
N THR A 277 22.94 22.41 -21.02
CA THR A 277 21.69 22.64 -21.78
C THR A 277 20.65 21.56 -21.47
N GLN A 278 21.06 20.29 -21.44
CA GLN A 278 20.19 19.18 -21.06
C GLN A 278 19.65 19.34 -19.63
N ASN A 279 20.49 19.77 -18.69
CA ASN A 279 20.11 20.05 -17.31
C ASN A 279 19.13 21.22 -17.19
N VAL A 280 19.31 22.29 -17.96
CA VAL A 280 18.35 23.41 -17.99
C VAL A 280 16.98 22.94 -18.51
N ILE A 281 16.95 22.12 -19.56
CA ILE A 281 15.69 21.56 -20.09
C ILE A 281 15.03 20.65 -19.04
N ALA A 282 15.81 19.82 -18.34
CA ALA A 282 15.32 18.98 -17.25
C ALA A 282 14.69 19.81 -16.12
N LEU A 283 15.34 20.93 -15.74
CA LEU A 283 14.81 21.87 -14.75
C LEU A 283 13.52 22.53 -15.21
N VAL A 284 13.42 22.95 -16.48
CA VAL A 284 12.19 23.48 -17.06
C VAL A 284 11.07 22.44 -17.00
N GLY A 285 11.38 21.18 -17.32
CA GLY A 285 10.47 20.05 -17.15
C GLY A 285 9.95 19.93 -15.73
N LYS A 286 10.86 19.93 -14.74
CA LYS A 286 10.51 19.84 -13.31
C LYS A 286 9.70 21.04 -12.81
N VAL A 287 10.01 22.25 -13.28
CA VAL A 287 9.22 23.45 -12.96
C VAL A 287 7.80 23.33 -13.53
N ASN A 288 7.65 22.80 -14.75
CA ASN A 288 6.35 22.60 -15.36
C ASN A 288 5.51 21.54 -14.65
N THR A 289 6.11 20.42 -14.24
CA THR A 289 5.40 19.39 -13.45
C THR A 289 4.96 19.96 -12.11
N LEU A 290 5.84 20.66 -11.38
CA LEU A 290 5.50 21.32 -10.12
C LEU A 290 4.41 22.38 -10.28
N GLN A 291 4.39 23.10 -11.41
CA GLN A 291 3.36 24.08 -11.70
C GLN A 291 1.99 23.41 -11.91
N ASN A 292 1.94 22.25 -12.58
CA ASN A 292 0.71 21.46 -12.71
C ASN A 292 0.28 20.89 -11.36
N ASP A 293 1.20 20.32 -10.59
CA ASP A 293 0.92 19.78 -9.25
C ASP A 293 0.37 20.86 -8.31
N LYS A 294 0.92 22.08 -8.37
CA LYS A 294 0.40 23.24 -7.64
C LYS A 294 -1.05 23.56 -8.02
N GLU A 295 -1.42 23.47 -9.29
CA GLU A 295 -2.80 23.69 -9.73
C GLU A 295 -3.73 22.60 -9.21
N HIS A 296 -3.31 21.34 -9.32
CA HIS A 296 -4.05 20.20 -8.77
C HIS A 296 -4.26 20.31 -7.27
N LEU A 297 -3.22 20.68 -6.51
CA LEU A 297 -3.30 20.90 -5.07
C LEU A 297 -4.23 22.06 -4.73
N ARG A 298 -4.25 23.13 -5.52
CA ARG A 298 -5.20 24.23 -5.31
C ARG A 298 -6.64 23.78 -5.49
N ILE A 299 -6.94 23.02 -6.55
CA ILE A 299 -8.28 22.47 -6.80
C ILE A 299 -8.70 21.53 -5.66
N ASN A 300 -7.80 20.63 -5.24
CA ASN A 300 -8.06 19.70 -4.13
C ASN A 300 -8.32 20.42 -2.82
N LEU A 301 -7.56 21.49 -2.51
CA LEU A 301 -7.78 22.30 -1.32
C LEU A 301 -9.16 22.95 -1.34
N THR A 302 -9.55 23.60 -2.44
CA THR A 302 -10.88 24.21 -2.58
C THR A 302 -11.99 23.17 -2.39
N ARG A 303 -11.84 21.98 -2.97
CA ARG A 303 -12.82 20.88 -2.79
C ARG A 303 -12.90 20.42 -1.33
N ALA A 304 -11.75 20.25 -0.67
CA ALA A 304 -11.70 19.85 0.73
C ALA A 304 -12.36 20.91 1.64
N GLU A 305 -12.17 22.20 1.36
CA GLU A 305 -12.83 23.29 2.08
C GLU A 305 -14.36 23.25 1.91
N GLU A 306 -14.86 22.96 0.71
CA GLU A 306 -16.30 22.76 0.45
C GLU A 306 -16.87 21.54 1.17
N GLU A 307 -16.16 20.41 1.15
CA GLU A 307 -16.54 19.19 1.87
C GLU A 307 -16.63 19.44 3.39
N VAL A 308 -15.64 20.14 3.97
CA VAL A 308 -15.64 20.53 5.39
C VAL A 308 -16.85 21.40 5.71
N LYS A 309 -17.23 22.32 4.82
CA LYS A 309 -18.41 23.17 5.01
C LYS A 309 -19.71 22.36 5.04
N VAL A 310 -19.88 21.43 4.09
CA VAL A 310 -21.06 20.54 4.05
C VAL A 310 -21.12 19.68 5.31
N LEU A 311 -20.00 19.06 5.70
CA LEU A 311 -19.92 18.25 6.92
C LEU A 311 -20.23 19.05 8.19
N PHE A 312 -19.82 20.33 8.24
CA PHE A 312 -20.15 21.21 9.35
C PHE A 312 -21.65 21.50 9.43
N GLU A 313 -22.30 21.76 8.29
CA GLU A 313 -23.75 21.97 8.20
C GLU A 313 -24.52 20.70 8.63
N GLU A 314 -24.11 19.52 8.15
CA GLU A 314 -24.69 18.24 8.54
C GLU A 314 -24.52 17.96 10.04
N ASN A 315 -23.33 18.18 10.58
CA ASN A 315 -23.07 18.03 12.02
C ASN A 315 -23.94 18.97 12.86
N THR A 316 -24.18 20.19 12.38
CA THR A 316 -25.07 21.15 13.05
C THR A 316 -26.51 20.61 13.12
N ILE A 317 -27.02 20.07 12.00
CA ILE A 317 -28.36 19.46 11.95
C ILE A 317 -28.45 18.25 12.88
N LEU A 318 -27.44 17.39 12.88
CA LEU A 318 -27.36 16.22 13.76
C LEU A 318 -27.30 16.62 15.23
N GLU A 319 -26.55 17.67 15.59
CA GLU A 319 -26.48 18.18 16.95
C GLU A 319 -27.85 18.70 17.43
N GLU A 320 -28.58 19.42 16.58
CA GLU A 320 -29.95 19.85 16.88
C GLU A 320 -30.91 18.66 17.04
N GLY A 321 -30.80 17.66 16.17
CA GLY A 321 -31.56 16.41 16.25
C GLY A 321 -31.30 15.68 17.56
N ASN A 322 -30.04 15.53 17.94
CA ASN A 322 -29.62 14.92 19.21
C ASN A 322 -30.12 15.71 20.42
N LYS A 323 -30.05 17.04 20.41
CA LYS A 323 -30.62 17.90 21.47
C LYS A 323 -32.13 17.68 21.61
N LYS A 324 -32.87 17.56 20.50
CA LYS A 324 -34.32 17.28 20.51
C LYS A 324 -34.61 15.89 21.08
N LEU A 325 -33.85 14.87 20.65
CA LEU A 325 -33.98 13.50 21.13
C LEU A 325 -33.71 13.39 22.63
N LEU A 326 -32.65 14.03 23.13
CA LEU A 326 -32.30 14.05 24.55
C LEU A 326 -33.42 14.66 25.41
N ARG A 327 -34.08 15.71 24.90
CA ARG A 327 -35.23 16.34 25.57
C ARG A 327 -36.45 15.40 25.61
N LEU A 328 -36.72 14.68 24.52
CA LEU A 328 -37.80 13.68 24.48
C LEU A 328 -37.55 12.53 25.46
N HIS A 329 -36.35 11.93 25.42
CA HIS A 329 -35.97 10.86 26.34
C HIS A 329 -36.01 11.31 27.82
N SER A 330 -35.62 12.56 28.09
CA SER A 330 -35.73 13.13 29.44
C SER A 330 -37.20 13.28 29.86
N ARG A 331 -38.08 13.79 28.98
CA ARG A 331 -39.52 13.89 29.25
C ARG A 331 -40.15 12.52 29.51
N GLU A 332 -39.83 11.52 28.69
CA GLU A 332 -40.34 10.15 28.81
C GLU A 332 -39.93 9.52 30.14
N ARG A 333 -38.66 9.69 30.56
CA ARG A 333 -38.21 9.27 31.90
C ARG A 333 -38.94 9.98 33.05
N HIS A 334 -39.36 11.23 32.87
CA HIS A 334 -40.09 11.96 33.91
C HIS A 334 -41.58 11.58 33.95
N HIS A 335 -42.12 10.94 32.91
CA HIS A 335 -43.51 10.45 32.88
C HIS A 335 -43.67 9.02 33.45
N HIS A 336 -42.58 8.26 33.60
CA HIS A 336 -42.60 6.93 34.25
C HIS A 336 -42.35 6.96 35.76
N GLY A 337 -42.24 8.15 36.37
CA GLY A 337 -41.97 8.32 37.81
C GLY A 337 -43.20 8.41 38.72
N SER A 338 -44.43 8.45 38.21
CA SER A 338 -45.65 8.68 39.02
C SER A 338 -46.70 7.58 38.89
N GLY A 339 -46.28 6.32 38.99
CA GLY A 339 -47.17 5.16 38.88
C GLY A 339 -46.87 4.04 39.89
N GLY A 340 -46.23 4.32 41.02
CA GLY A 340 -45.92 3.33 42.04
C GLY A 340 -46.99 3.25 43.13
N LYS A 341 -48.14 2.64 42.85
CA LYS A 341 -49.03 2.16 43.91
C LYS A 341 -48.33 1.01 44.63
N HIS A 342 -48.19 1.16 45.95
CA HIS A 342 -47.80 0.09 46.86
C HIS A 342 -48.71 -1.13 46.65
N SER A 343 -48.16 -2.23 46.15
CA SER A 343 -48.69 -3.56 46.44
C SER A 343 -47.54 -4.46 46.84
N ASN A 344 -47.64 -4.96 48.06
CA ASN A 344 -46.72 -5.88 48.69
C ASN A 344 -46.53 -7.14 47.85
N SER A 345 -45.28 -7.53 47.61
CA SER A 345 -44.93 -8.94 47.46
C SER A 345 -43.48 -9.16 47.86
N ALA A 346 -43.33 -10.09 48.79
CA ALA A 346 -42.06 -10.53 49.35
C ALA A 346 -41.33 -11.48 48.38
N SER A 347 -40.03 -11.66 48.67
CA SER A 347 -39.29 -12.93 48.59
C SER A 347 -38.16 -13.04 47.56
N ALA A 348 -37.05 -13.57 48.11
CA ALA A 348 -35.96 -14.31 47.48
C ALA A 348 -34.89 -13.57 46.63
N LYS A 349 -33.93 -13.01 47.38
CA LYS A 349 -32.50 -13.39 47.36
C LYS A 349 -32.11 -14.52 46.38
N ASN A 350 -31.41 -14.22 45.27
CA ASN A 350 -30.09 -14.77 44.95
C ASN A 350 -29.55 -14.44 43.53
N ASN A 351 -28.23 -14.26 43.50
CA ASN A 351 -27.27 -14.60 42.44
C ASN A 351 -27.13 -13.74 41.16
N LYS A 352 -26.09 -12.89 41.23
CA LYS A 352 -25.01 -12.69 40.26
C LYS A 352 -25.22 -13.36 38.87
N ARG A 353 -25.62 -12.55 37.88
CA ARG A 353 -25.08 -12.58 36.51
C ARG A 353 -25.03 -11.15 35.97
N LYS A 354 -23.82 -10.59 35.88
CA LYS A 354 -23.57 -9.38 35.09
C LYS A 354 -23.45 -9.82 33.63
N SER A 355 -24.31 -9.31 32.76
CA SER A 355 -24.23 -9.46 31.32
C SER A 355 -24.08 -8.10 30.66
N SER A 356 -23.04 -7.99 29.81
CA SER A 356 -22.80 -7.02 28.73
C SER A 356 -22.48 -5.55 29.11
N PRO A 357 -21.70 -4.79 28.28
CA PRO A 357 -21.70 -4.84 26.81
C PRO A 357 -20.36 -4.85 26.07
N ARG A 358 -20.45 -5.25 24.80
CA ARG A 358 -19.48 -5.09 23.72
C ARG A 358 -18.84 -3.69 23.74
N VAL A 359 -17.52 -3.63 23.63
CA VAL A 359 -16.81 -2.48 23.10
C VAL A 359 -15.97 -3.00 21.94
N CYS A 360 -16.47 -2.75 20.72
CA CYS A 360 -15.69 -2.83 19.50
C CYS A 360 -15.01 -1.46 19.38
N CYS A 361 -13.70 -1.38 19.65
CA CYS A 361 -12.92 -0.22 19.27
C CYS A 361 -12.27 -0.52 17.92
N SER A 362 -12.86 0.02 16.85
CA SER A 362 -12.21 0.13 15.55
C SER A 362 -11.15 1.23 15.66
N ILE A 363 -9.88 0.84 15.73
CA ILE A 363 -8.76 1.77 15.52
C ILE A 363 -8.68 2.00 14.01
N GLN A 364 -9.33 3.08 13.56
CA GLN A 364 -9.17 3.67 12.24
C GLN A 364 -7.88 4.50 12.26
N GLY A 365 -6.73 3.84 12.11
CA GLY A 365 -5.49 4.52 11.70
C GLY A 365 -5.47 4.55 10.18
N MET A 366 -5.72 5.72 9.58
CA MET A 366 -5.48 5.91 8.15
C MET A 366 -3.99 5.70 7.88
N MET A 367 -3.67 4.57 7.26
CA MET A 367 -2.41 4.40 6.53
C MET A 367 -2.71 4.70 5.08
N ASP A 368 -2.38 5.92 4.66
CA ASP A 368 -2.35 6.31 3.25
C ASP A 368 -1.15 5.64 2.59
N PHE A 369 -1.41 4.73 1.64
CA PHE A 369 -0.38 4.13 0.80
C PHE A 369 -0.89 4.00 -0.64
N ASP A 370 -1.05 5.14 -1.30
CA ASP A 370 -0.93 5.21 -2.76
C ASP A 370 0.55 5.06 -3.12
N SER A 371 1.04 3.82 -3.17
CA SER A 371 2.30 3.47 -3.83
C SER A 371 1.99 2.49 -4.97
N PRO A 372 2.40 2.78 -6.21
CA PRO A 372 2.01 1.98 -7.36
C PRO A 372 2.70 0.61 -7.32
N ASP A 373 1.87 -0.44 -7.36
CA ASP A 373 2.12 -1.80 -7.85
C ASP A 373 3.58 -2.24 -7.99
N SER A 374 4.25 -2.46 -6.86
CA SER A 374 5.38 -3.39 -6.83
C SER A 374 5.05 -4.50 -5.84
N SER A 375 4.37 -5.53 -6.33
CA SER A 375 4.27 -6.81 -5.61
C SER A 375 5.69 -7.31 -5.40
N ARG A 376 6.20 -7.18 -4.18
CA ARG A 376 7.54 -7.63 -3.81
C ARG A 376 7.67 -9.13 -4.06
N GLN A 377 8.83 -9.56 -4.56
CA GLN A 377 9.13 -10.97 -4.73
C GLN A 377 9.63 -11.58 -3.42
N PRO A 378 9.36 -12.87 -3.16
CA PRO A 378 9.90 -13.55 -1.99
C PRO A 378 11.43 -13.48 -1.99
N LEU A 379 12.02 -13.41 -0.80
CA LEU A 379 13.48 -13.38 -0.66
C LEU A 379 14.07 -14.65 -1.28
N SER A 380 14.97 -14.48 -2.26
CA SER A 380 15.70 -15.62 -2.81
C SER A 380 16.62 -16.22 -1.76
N PRO A 381 16.80 -17.55 -1.72
CA PRO A 381 17.76 -18.18 -0.82
C PRO A 381 19.15 -17.54 -0.99
N LEU A 382 19.74 -17.04 0.10
CA LEU A 382 21.09 -16.49 0.09
C LEU A 382 22.05 -17.59 -0.34
N GLN A 383 22.76 -17.38 -1.45
CA GLN A 383 23.71 -18.36 -1.96
C GLN A 383 24.75 -18.67 -0.88
N HIS A 384 24.93 -19.97 -0.59
CA HIS A 384 25.98 -20.41 0.32
C HIS A 384 27.33 -19.94 -0.21
N ASN A 385 27.96 -19.01 0.50
CA ASN A 385 29.38 -18.68 0.32
C ASN A 385 30.20 -19.84 0.89
N SER A 386 30.20 -20.95 0.17
CA SER A 386 31.03 -22.11 0.46
C SER A 386 32.45 -21.82 -0.06
N PRO A 387 33.54 -22.01 0.72
CA PRO A 387 34.89 -21.63 0.31
C PRO A 387 35.50 -22.44 -0.85
N ASN A 388 34.74 -23.28 -1.55
CA ASN A 388 35.26 -24.24 -2.53
C ASN A 388 34.95 -23.93 -4.00
N SER A 389 34.43 -22.74 -4.35
CA SER A 389 34.10 -22.41 -5.75
C SER A 389 35.28 -21.89 -6.61
N ARG A 390 36.47 -21.66 -6.04
CA ARG A 390 37.66 -21.21 -6.81
C ARG A 390 38.48 -22.35 -7.41
N MET A 391 37.86 -23.41 -7.94
CA MET A 391 38.55 -24.35 -8.82
C MET A 391 37.59 -24.83 -9.90
N LEU A 392 37.44 -24.04 -10.97
CA LEU A 392 37.14 -24.50 -12.34
C LEU A 392 37.04 -23.27 -13.27
N LYS A 393 38.21 -22.75 -13.65
CA LYS A 393 38.40 -22.15 -14.97
C LYS A 393 39.52 -22.91 -15.65
N LYS A 394 39.13 -23.80 -16.55
CA LYS A 394 39.93 -24.20 -17.71
C LYS A 394 39.01 -24.13 -18.92
#